data_AF-A0A3Q3MPX9-F1
#
_entry.id   AF-A0A3Q3MPX9-F1
#
_cell.length_a   1.000
_cell.length_b   1.000
_cell.length_c   1.000
_cell.angle_alpha   90.00
_cell.angle_beta   90.00
_cell.angle_gamma   90.00
#
_symmetry.space_group_name_H-M   'P 1'
#
loop_
_entity.id
_entity.type
_entity.pdbx_description
1 polymer ?
#
loop_
_entity_poly.entity_id
_entity_poly.type
_entity_poly.pdbx_seq_one_letter_code
_entity_poly.pdbx_strand_id
1 'polypeptide(L)'
;MCITASFEATVAGAAVPQTYKACASSSLCPVTGSQTYSVNLGGSGAISSAQCCNSDNCNSATLPTPIPQPTNTLQCYTCDATTSQCTSTVHCTEIEDRCFQGTGAMCNGKM
;
A
#
# COMPACT_ATOMS: atom_id res chain seq x y z
N MET A 1 12.55 16.84 -2.33
CA MET A 1 12.07 15.66 -3.08
C MET A 1 10.56 15.74 -3.20
N CYS A 2 10.04 15.16 -4.28
CA CYS A 2 8.62 15.08 -4.57
C CYS A 2 8.22 13.63 -4.80
N ILE A 3 6.95 13.32 -4.56
CA ILE A 3 6.37 12.01 -4.82
C ILE A 3 5.07 12.18 -5.63
N THR A 4 4.88 11.29 -6.59
CA THR A 4 3.54 10.91 -7.08
C THR A 4 3.32 9.47 -6.68
N ALA A 5 2.17 9.14 -6.12
CA ALA A 5 1.75 7.77 -5.90
C ALA A 5 0.34 7.56 -6.46
N SER A 6 0.11 6.41 -7.05
CA SER A 6 -1.22 5.86 -7.30
C SER A 6 -1.37 4.60 -6.47
N PHE A 7 -2.55 4.35 -5.94
CA PHE A 7 -2.82 3.12 -5.21
C PHE A 7 -4.24 2.65 -5.40
N GLU A 8 -4.41 1.35 -5.33
CA GLU A 8 -5.70 0.69 -5.20
C GLU A 8 -5.81 0.17 -3.78
N ALA A 9 -6.71 0.76 -3.00
CA ALA A 9 -7.00 0.31 -1.65
C ALA A 9 -8.22 -0.62 -1.69
N THR A 10 -8.10 -1.78 -1.07
CA THR A 10 -9.20 -2.72 -0.89
C THR A 10 -9.67 -2.66 0.55
N VAL A 11 -10.93 -2.31 0.76
CA VAL A 11 -11.57 -2.32 2.09
C VAL A 11 -12.86 -3.12 1.97
N ALA A 12 -12.95 -4.22 2.72
CA ALA A 12 -14.12 -5.11 2.68
C ALA A 12 -14.51 -5.57 1.25
N GLY A 13 -13.51 -5.77 0.38
CA GLY A 13 -13.70 -6.20 -1.01
C GLY A 13 -14.03 -5.09 -2.01
N ALA A 14 -14.21 -3.84 -1.57
CA ALA A 14 -14.36 -2.69 -2.47
C ALA A 14 -12.98 -2.09 -2.80
N ALA A 15 -12.66 -1.99 -4.09
CA ALA A 15 -11.44 -1.34 -4.58
C ALA A 15 -11.70 0.14 -4.86
N VAL A 16 -10.84 1.01 -4.33
CA VAL A 16 -10.91 2.47 -4.56
C VAL A 16 -9.57 2.97 -5.09
N PRO A 17 -9.51 3.45 -6.35
CA PRO A 17 -8.31 4.07 -6.89
C PRO A 17 -8.08 5.45 -6.26
N GLN A 18 -6.84 5.75 -5.93
CA GLN A 18 -6.43 7.01 -5.34
C GLN A 18 -5.12 7.49 -5.98
N THR A 19 -4.95 8.82 -6.07
CA THR A 19 -3.70 9.44 -6.51
C THR A 19 -3.27 10.48 -5.49
N TYR A 20 -2.00 10.44 -5.12
CA TYR A 20 -1.39 11.33 -4.16
C TYR A 20 -0.17 12.02 -4.77
N LYS A 21 -0.06 13.33 -4.62
CA LYS A 21 1.08 14.13 -5.09
C LYS A 21 1.47 15.11 -4.00
N ALA A 22 2.72 15.08 -3.57
CA ALA A 22 3.20 15.95 -2.49
C ALA A 22 4.72 16.13 -2.52
N CYS A 23 5.19 17.08 -1.73
CA CYS A 23 6.58 17.08 -1.26
C CYS A 23 6.79 15.87 -0.34
N ALA A 24 7.96 15.23 -0.45
CA ALA A 24 8.33 14.07 0.35
C ALA A 24 9.65 14.30 1.07
N SER A 25 9.73 13.84 2.32
CA SER A 25 10.99 13.73 3.05
C SER A 25 11.83 12.58 2.48
N SER A 26 13.12 12.56 2.81
CA SER A 26 14.02 11.46 2.48
C SER A 26 13.62 10.14 3.16
N SER A 27 12.86 10.17 4.25
CA SER A 27 12.34 8.96 4.89
C SER A 27 11.25 8.27 4.05
N LEU A 28 10.45 9.03 3.31
CA LEU A 28 9.42 8.48 2.40
C LEU A 28 9.97 8.19 1.01
N CYS A 29 10.88 9.04 0.54
CA CYS A 29 11.60 8.87 -0.72
C CYS A 29 13.10 8.73 -0.44
N PRO A 30 13.58 7.55 -0.01
CA PRO A 30 15.01 7.34 0.28
C PRO A 30 15.85 7.35 -1.00
N VAL A 31 15.25 7.00 -2.13
CA VAL A 31 15.86 6.99 -3.47
C VAL A 31 14.89 7.59 -4.48
N THR A 32 15.44 8.18 -5.55
CA THR A 32 14.65 8.59 -6.72
C THR A 32 14.35 7.38 -7.60
N GLY A 33 13.24 7.44 -8.34
CA GLY A 33 12.80 6.37 -9.24
C GLY A 33 11.42 5.84 -8.88
N SER A 34 10.98 4.85 -9.65
CA SER A 34 9.69 4.17 -9.46
C SER A 34 9.85 3.05 -8.43
N GLN A 35 8.86 2.91 -7.55
CA GLN A 35 8.78 1.87 -6.53
C GLN A 35 7.35 1.34 -6.48
N THR A 36 7.21 0.05 -6.19
CA THR A 36 5.90 -0.58 -5.98
C THR A 36 5.86 -1.15 -4.57
N TYR A 37 4.75 -0.93 -3.89
CA TYR A 37 4.48 -1.42 -2.54
C TYR A 37 3.18 -2.20 -2.56
N SER A 38 3.13 -3.32 -1.83
CA SER A 38 1.90 -4.06 -1.60
C SER A 38 1.80 -4.43 -0.13
N VAL A 39 0.59 -4.35 0.40
CA VAL A 39 0.27 -4.77 1.76
C VAL A 39 -1.07 -5.47 1.78
N ASN A 40 -1.11 -6.62 2.43
CA ASN A 40 -2.30 -7.42 2.64
C ASN A 40 -2.49 -7.67 4.14
N LEU A 41 -3.60 -7.19 4.67
CA LEU A 41 -4.04 -7.38 6.05
C LEU A 41 -5.21 -8.37 6.14
N GLY A 42 -5.56 -9.05 5.06
CA GLY A 42 -6.70 -9.94 4.92
C GLY A 42 -7.98 -9.20 4.51
N GLY A 43 -8.68 -8.61 5.48
CA GLY A 43 -9.93 -7.87 5.21
C GLY A 43 -9.71 -6.51 4.54
N SER A 44 -8.48 -6.03 4.55
CA SER A 44 -8.04 -4.80 3.89
C SER A 44 -6.64 -4.98 3.30
N GLY A 45 -6.31 -4.14 2.34
CA GLY A 45 -4.99 -4.13 1.72
C GLY A 45 -4.84 -2.95 0.78
N ALA A 46 -3.63 -2.76 0.28
CA ALA A 46 -3.37 -1.76 -0.75
C ALA A 46 -2.18 -2.17 -1.61
N ILE A 47 -2.28 -1.91 -2.90
CA ILE A 47 -1.14 -1.90 -3.82
C ILE A 47 -0.90 -0.47 -4.29
N SER A 48 0.35 -0.03 -4.27
CA SER A 48 0.76 1.33 -4.66
C SER A 48 1.91 1.31 -5.65
N SER A 49 1.82 2.13 -6.69
CA SER A 49 2.95 2.56 -7.48
C SER A 49 3.33 3.98 -7.08
N ALA A 50 4.58 4.21 -6.75
CA ALA A 50 5.11 5.51 -6.35
C ALA A 50 6.31 5.89 -7.22
N GLN A 51 6.48 7.17 -7.47
CA GLN A 51 7.63 7.71 -8.16
C GLN A 51 8.19 8.91 -7.39
N CYS A 52 9.43 8.75 -6.94
CA CYS A 52 10.18 9.77 -6.22
C CYS A 52 11.12 10.50 -7.18
N CYS A 53 11.21 11.82 -7.06
CA CYS A 53 12.07 12.65 -7.90
C CYS A 53 12.58 13.89 -7.13
N ASN A 54 13.61 14.55 -7.67
CA ASN A 54 14.35 15.59 -6.93
C ASN A 54 14.61 16.89 -7.71
N SER A 55 13.77 17.20 -8.69
CA SER A 55 13.73 18.50 -9.35
C SER A 55 12.38 19.18 -9.12
N ASP A 56 12.30 20.47 -9.42
CA ASP A 56 11.05 21.22 -9.25
C ASP A 56 9.94 20.67 -10.15
N ASN A 57 8.73 20.52 -9.58
CA ASN A 57 7.52 20.07 -10.27
C ASN A 57 7.65 18.71 -11.02
N CYS A 58 8.59 17.87 -10.61
CA CYS A 58 8.87 16.59 -11.27
C CYS A 58 7.78 15.52 -11.05
N ASN A 59 6.89 15.71 -10.08
CA ASN A 59 5.77 14.82 -9.73
C ASN A 59 4.45 15.25 -10.40
N SER A 60 4.52 15.96 -11.52
CA SER A 60 3.33 16.44 -12.24
C SER A 60 2.56 15.32 -12.96
N ALA A 61 3.25 14.26 -13.37
CA ALA A 61 2.63 13.10 -14.01
C ALA A 61 1.64 12.38 -13.07
N THR A 62 0.56 11.83 -13.62
CA THR A 62 -0.35 10.91 -12.92
C THR A 62 0.06 9.48 -13.26
N LEU A 63 0.31 8.66 -12.25
CA LEU A 63 0.66 7.26 -12.43
C LEU A 63 -0.61 6.42 -12.70
N PRO A 64 -0.53 5.35 -13.51
CA PRO A 64 -1.65 4.44 -13.67
C PRO A 64 -1.98 3.76 -12.33
N THR A 65 -3.25 3.46 -12.10
CA THR A 65 -3.65 2.68 -10.93
C THR A 65 -3.01 1.29 -11.03
N PRO A 66 -2.26 0.85 -10.00
CA PRO A 66 -1.71 -0.49 -9.98
C PRO A 66 -2.85 -1.52 -9.92
N ILE A 67 -2.72 -2.61 -10.68
CA ILE A 67 -3.69 -3.69 -10.70
C ILE A 67 -3.31 -4.77 -9.68
N PRO A 68 -4.29 -5.43 -9.03
CA PRO A 68 -4.04 -6.57 -8.16
C PRO A 68 -3.24 -7.63 -8.90
N GLN A 69 -2.23 -8.13 -8.21
CA GLN A 69 -1.34 -9.16 -8.72
C GLN A 69 -1.82 -10.55 -8.27
N PRO A 70 -1.49 -11.62 -9.01
CA PRO A 70 -1.85 -12.98 -8.60
C PRO A 70 -1.22 -13.37 -7.27
N THR A 71 -1.88 -14.31 -6.58
CA THR A 71 -1.38 -14.85 -5.31
C THR A 71 -0.08 -15.63 -5.51
N ASN A 72 0.89 -15.40 -4.64
CA ASN A 72 2.11 -16.19 -4.57
C ASN A 72 1.95 -17.35 -3.56
N THR A 73 3.03 -18.10 -3.32
CA THR A 73 3.01 -19.28 -2.44
C THR A 73 3.14 -18.95 -0.95
N LEU A 74 3.42 -17.70 -0.58
CA LEU A 74 3.56 -17.26 0.81
C LEU A 74 2.18 -17.11 1.45
N GLN A 75 2.02 -17.67 2.65
CA GLN A 75 0.86 -17.47 3.50
C GLN A 75 1.28 -16.78 4.79
N CYS A 76 0.50 -15.78 5.19
CA CYS A 76 0.71 -15.04 6.44
C CYS A 76 -0.55 -15.09 7.30
N TYR A 77 -0.38 -15.04 8.63
CA TYR A 77 -1.50 -14.89 9.55
C TYR A 77 -2.11 -13.49 9.42
N THR A 78 -3.44 -13.41 9.52
CA THR A 78 -4.19 -12.17 9.63
C THR A 78 -5.00 -12.16 10.93
N CYS A 79 -5.19 -10.96 11.46
CA CYS A 79 -5.98 -10.73 12.66
C CYS A 79 -7.33 -10.13 12.30
N ASP A 80 -8.40 -10.66 12.90
CA ASP A 80 -9.70 -10.02 12.83
C ASP A 80 -9.67 -8.69 13.59
N ALA A 81 -10.02 -7.60 12.89
CA ALA A 81 -9.91 -6.25 13.44
C ALA A 81 -10.89 -5.97 14.60
N THR A 82 -11.94 -6.78 14.78
CA THR A 82 -12.96 -6.61 15.81
C THR A 82 -12.63 -7.41 17.07
N THR A 83 -12.12 -8.63 16.90
CA THR A 83 -11.86 -9.59 18.00
C THR A 83 -10.38 -9.68 18.36
N SER A 84 -9.49 -9.12 17.54
CA SER A 84 -8.03 -9.24 17.64
C SER A 84 -7.50 -10.68 17.58
N GLN A 85 -8.31 -11.65 17.12
CA GLN A 85 -7.88 -13.03 16.97
C GLN A 85 -7.11 -13.21 15.66
N CYS A 86 -5.90 -13.77 15.75
CA CYS A 86 -4.99 -13.97 14.62
C CYS A 86 -4.89 -15.44 14.21
N THR A 87 -6.03 -16.09 13.97
CA THR A 87 -6.10 -17.53 13.67
C THR A 87 -6.22 -17.85 12.18
N SER A 88 -6.63 -16.87 11.39
CA SER A 88 -6.83 -17.02 9.95
C SER A 88 -5.54 -16.74 9.18
N THR A 89 -5.42 -17.29 7.97
CA THR A 89 -4.32 -17.01 7.06
C THR A 89 -4.82 -16.39 5.76
N VAL A 90 -3.94 -15.64 5.10
CA VAL A 90 -4.16 -15.03 3.80
C VAL A 90 -3.01 -15.40 2.87
N HIS A 91 -3.33 -15.57 1.59
CA HIS A 91 -2.32 -15.71 0.56
C HIS A 91 -1.78 -14.32 0.20
N CYS A 92 -0.46 -14.21 0.22
CA CYS A 92 0.25 -13.04 -0.28
C CYS A 92 0.18 -12.97 -1.80
N THR A 93 0.42 -11.80 -2.36
CA THR A 93 0.44 -11.55 -3.83
C THR A 93 1.82 -11.15 -4.29
N GLU A 94 2.22 -11.55 -5.50
CA GLU A 94 3.51 -11.26 -6.18
C GLU A 94 4.63 -10.68 -5.28
N ILE A 95 4.65 -9.35 -5.08
CA ILE A 95 5.74 -8.62 -4.40
C ILE A 95 5.70 -8.67 -2.86
N GLU A 96 4.66 -9.24 -2.28
CA GLU A 96 4.55 -9.49 -0.84
C GLU A 96 5.43 -10.68 -0.46
N ASP A 97 6.62 -10.36 0.05
CA ASP A 97 7.72 -11.31 0.25
C ASP A 97 7.97 -11.65 1.73
N ARG A 98 7.22 -11.05 2.65
CA ARG A 98 7.39 -11.23 4.10
C ARG A 98 6.09 -11.02 4.85
N CYS A 99 5.94 -11.75 5.95
CA CYS A 99 4.90 -11.48 6.93
C CYS A 99 5.36 -10.41 7.92
N PHE A 100 4.42 -9.65 8.47
CA PHE A 100 4.66 -8.70 9.54
C PHE A 100 3.54 -8.76 10.57
N GLN A 101 3.84 -8.28 11.78
CA GLN A 101 2.87 -8.13 12.85
C GLN A 101 2.98 -6.73 13.43
N GLY A 102 1.84 -6.09 13.64
CA GLY A 102 1.79 -4.75 14.21
C GLY A 102 0.45 -4.49 14.87
N THR A 103 0.43 -3.48 15.73
CA THR A 103 -0.80 -2.92 16.30
C THR A 103 -0.88 -1.45 15.86
N GLY A 104 -2.07 -1.00 15.50
CA GLY A 104 -2.28 0.36 15.04
C GLY A 104 -3.70 0.83 15.36
N ALA A 105 -3.84 2.09 15.73
CA ALA A 105 -5.15 2.71 15.85
C ALA A 105 -5.66 3.06 14.44
N MET A 106 -6.86 2.62 14.10
CA MET A 106 -7.52 3.07 12.89
C MET A 106 -8.06 4.49 13.12
N CYS A 107 -7.62 5.45 12.29
CA CYS A 107 -8.17 6.81 12.32
C CYS A 107 -9.58 6.81 11.71
N ASN A 108 -10.62 6.82 12.55
CA ASN A 108 -12.01 7.03 12.11
C ASN A 108 -12.26 8.51 11.77
N GLY A 109 -11.66 8.99 10.67
CA GLY A 109 -11.86 10.36 10.20
C GLY A 109 -13.14 10.48 9.36
N LYS A 110 -14.15 11.21 9.88
CA LYS A 110 -15.15 11.88 9.02
C LYS A 110 -14.38 12.78 8.05
N MET A 111 -14.57 12.56 6.74
CA MET A 111 -14.22 13.53 5.71
C MET A 111 -15.17 14.73 5.78
#